data_AF-A0A960SHJ5-F1
#
_entry.id   AF-A0A960SHJ5-F1
#
_cell.length_a   1.000
_cell.length_b   1.000
_cell.length_c   1.000
_cell.angle_alpha   90.00
_cell.angle_beta   90.00
_cell.angle_gamma   90.00
#
_symmetry.space_group_name_H-M   'P 1'
#
loop_
_entity.id
_entity.type
_entity.pdbx_description
1 polymer ?
#
loop_
_entity_poly.entity_id
_entity_poly.type
_entity_poly.pdbx_seq_one_letter_code
_entity_poly.pdbx_strand_id
1 'polypeptide(L)'
;MSVVEVLLFVVAVVGVVTLGIWKSRDEVHAEEAGATGYFLAGRGLTWWLVGFSLIAANISTEQFVGMSGSSANWLGMAIASYEWMAAVTLVVVGFWFLPRFLKAGLYTIPEFLQYRFDGVARLAMAIPAIVTLVFVTTSSVIFSGAKFVSEYYNTVPVLNNLTAMCWLIAIIAAVYVF
;
A
#
# COMPACT_ATOMS: atom_id res chain seq x y z
N MET A 1 4.39 7.79 -27.93
CA MET A 1 3.39 8.16 -26.90
C MET A 1 2.17 8.69 -27.61
N SER A 2 1.01 8.08 -27.42
CA SER A 2 -0.23 8.63 -28.00
C SER A 2 -0.72 9.80 -27.14
N VAL A 3 -1.36 10.80 -27.76
CA VAL A 3 -1.92 11.96 -27.03
C VAL A 3 -3.00 11.51 -26.04
N VAL A 4 -3.73 10.44 -26.37
CA VAL A 4 -4.77 9.85 -25.52
C VAL A 4 -4.18 9.26 -24.23
N GLU A 5 -3.05 8.53 -24.31
CA GLU A 5 -2.36 7.99 -23.13
C GLU A 5 -1.95 9.10 -22.15
N VAL A 6 -1.32 10.15 -22.67
CA VAL A 6 -0.86 11.28 -21.85
C VAL A 6 -2.04 11.98 -21.19
N LEU A 7 -3.12 12.22 -21.94
CA LEU A 7 -4.32 12.85 -21.41
C LEU A 7 -4.97 12.01 -20.31
N LEU A 8 -5.13 10.70 -20.52
CA LEU A 8 -5.68 9.80 -19.50
C LEU A 8 -4.81 9.76 -18.24
N PHE A 9 -3.48 9.71 -18.40
CA PHE A 9 -2.55 9.75 -17.27
C PHE A 9 -2.67 11.05 -16.47
N VAL A 10 -2.66 12.20 -17.14
CA VAL A 10 -2.77 13.52 -16.47
C VAL A 10 -4.12 13.66 -15.77
N VAL A 11 -5.22 13.26 -16.40
CA VAL A 11 -6.55 13.29 -15.78
C VAL A 11 -6.62 12.40 -14.55
N ALA A 12 -6.04 11.19 -14.60
CA ALA A 12 -6.00 10.29 -13.46
C ALA A 12 -5.19 10.88 -12.28
N VAL A 13 -3.98 11.39 -12.56
CA VAL A 13 -3.11 11.98 -11.52
C VAL A 13 -3.75 13.21 -10.90
N VAL A 14 -4.20 14.16 -11.73
CA VAL A 14 -4.85 15.39 -11.24
C VAL A 14 -6.14 15.05 -10.50
N GLY A 15 -6.92 14.08 -11.00
CA GLY A 15 -8.14 13.62 -10.36
C GLY A 15 -7.89 13.08 -8.96
N VAL A 16 -6.93 12.17 -8.78
CA VAL A 16 -6.58 11.61 -7.47
C VAL A 16 -6.06 12.67 -6.51
N VAL A 17 -5.15 13.54 -6.97
CA VAL A 17 -4.60 14.63 -6.14
C VAL A 17 -5.69 15.62 -5.73
N THR A 18 -6.56 16.02 -6.66
CA THR A 18 -7.66 16.96 -6.39
C THR A 18 -8.68 16.34 -5.45
N LEU A 19 -9.05 15.07 -5.62
CA LEU A 19 -9.93 14.35 -4.70
C LEU A 19 -9.30 14.23 -3.31
N GLY A 20 -8.00 13.93 -3.22
CA GLY A 20 -7.26 13.87 -1.96
C GLY A 20 -7.28 15.20 -1.22
N ILE A 21 -6.98 16.31 -1.90
CA ILE A 21 -7.01 17.67 -1.32
C ILE A 21 -8.45 18.10 -0.98
N TRP A 22 -9.43 17.78 -1.82
CA TRP A 22 -10.82 18.12 -1.55
C TRP A 22 -11.33 17.38 -0.31
N LYS A 23 -11.02 16.08 -0.18
CA LYS A 23 -11.45 15.29 0.96
C LYS A 23 -10.70 15.61 2.25
N SER A 24 -9.42 15.98 2.18
CA SER A 24 -8.67 16.44 3.36
C SER A 24 -9.21 17.75 3.94
N ARG A 25 -9.89 18.58 3.14
CA ARG A 25 -10.51 19.83 3.61
C ARG A 25 -11.81 19.61 4.38
N ASP A 26 -12.54 18.52 4.11
CA ASP A 26 -13.69 18.08 4.91
C ASP A 26 -13.26 17.71 6.34
N GLU A 27 -12.00 17.32 6.54
CA GLU A 27 -11.44 16.93 7.85
C GLU A 27 -11.19 18.14 8.77
N VAL A 28 -10.96 19.33 8.21
CA VAL A 28 -10.84 20.58 8.99
C VAL A 28 -12.17 20.97 9.65
N HIS A 29 -13.31 20.51 9.11
CA HIS A 29 -14.62 20.65 9.74
C HIS A 29 -14.96 19.49 10.71
N ALA A 30 -14.12 18.44 10.78
CA ALA A 30 -14.30 17.27 11.65
C ALA A 30 -13.42 17.31 12.91
N GLU A 31 -12.63 18.36 13.11
CA GLU A 31 -11.84 18.59 14.34
C GLU A 31 -12.73 18.70 15.60
N GLU A 32 -14.02 18.98 15.45
CA GLU A 32 -15.00 18.94 16.55
C GLU A 32 -15.36 17.51 17.02
N ALA A 33 -14.96 16.45 16.29
CA ALA A 33 -15.34 15.05 16.61
C ALA A 33 -14.22 14.17 17.22
N GLY A 34 -12.99 14.69 17.38
CA GLY A 34 -11.89 14.00 18.05
C GLY A 34 -11.29 12.79 17.31
N ALA A 35 -10.16 12.28 17.81
CA ALA A 35 -9.39 11.17 17.22
C ALA A 35 -10.19 9.87 17.00
N THR A 36 -11.31 9.71 17.71
CA THR A 36 -12.23 8.58 17.55
C THR A 36 -13.05 8.67 16.27
N GLY A 37 -13.39 9.88 15.79
CA GLY A 37 -14.05 10.08 14.50
C GLY A 37 -13.18 9.68 13.32
N TYR A 38 -11.88 9.99 13.41
CA TYR A 38 -10.87 9.69 12.40
C TYR A 38 -10.55 8.19 12.28
N PHE A 39 -10.38 7.48 13.41
CA PHE A 39 -10.04 6.05 13.40
C PHE A 39 -11.22 5.10 13.32
N LEU A 40 -12.42 5.49 13.79
CA LEU A 40 -13.57 4.60 13.85
C LEU A 40 -14.61 4.84 12.76
N ALA A 41 -14.44 5.88 11.92
CA ALA A 41 -15.42 6.29 10.90
C ALA A 41 -16.87 6.10 11.40
N GLY A 42 -17.11 6.63 12.61
CA GLY A 42 -18.40 6.61 13.28
C GLY A 42 -19.13 5.27 13.27
N ARG A 43 -18.51 4.14 13.65
CA ARG A 43 -19.21 2.84 13.84
C ARG A 43 -20.02 2.36 12.60
N GLY A 44 -19.82 2.95 11.43
CA GLY A 44 -20.74 2.88 10.29
C GLY A 44 -20.11 2.38 8.99
N LEU A 45 -18.84 1.94 9.00
CA LEU A 45 -18.25 1.36 7.80
C LEU A 45 -18.94 0.03 7.48
N THR A 46 -19.64 0.00 6.35
CA THR A 46 -20.28 -1.23 5.86
C THR A 46 -19.22 -2.31 5.62
N TRP A 47 -19.53 -3.56 5.97
CA TRP A 47 -18.58 -4.68 5.93
C TRP A 47 -17.89 -4.87 4.56
N TRP A 48 -18.60 -4.59 3.46
CA TRP A 48 -18.06 -4.73 2.11
C TRP A 48 -17.03 -3.64 1.78
N LEU A 49 -17.23 -2.40 2.26
CA LEU A 49 -16.22 -1.32 2.15
C LEU A 49 -14.94 -1.68 2.90
N VAL A 50 -15.06 -2.29 4.09
CA VAL A 50 -13.90 -2.79 4.83
C VAL A 50 -13.15 -3.84 4.01
N GLY A 51 -13.88 -4.79 3.40
CA GLY A 51 -13.31 -5.80 2.52
C GLY A 51 -12.57 -5.20 1.33
N PHE A 52 -13.19 -4.26 0.60
CA PHE A 52 -12.53 -3.57 -0.53
C PHE A 52 -11.29 -2.81 -0.09
N SER A 53 -11.32 -2.11 1.04
CA SER A 53 -10.16 -1.41 1.56
C SER A 53 -9.01 -2.34 1.90
N LEU A 54 -9.29 -3.52 2.47
CA LEU A 54 -8.26 -4.51 2.80
C LEU A 54 -7.59 -5.08 1.55
N ILE A 55 -8.37 -5.38 0.50
CA ILE A 55 -7.81 -5.84 -0.78
C ILE A 55 -7.06 -4.70 -1.48
N ALA A 56 -7.62 -3.50 -1.53
CA ALA A 56 -6.98 -2.34 -2.15
C ALA A 56 -5.64 -2.00 -1.47
N ALA A 57 -5.56 -2.11 -0.14
CA ALA A 57 -4.32 -1.90 0.60
C ALA A 57 -3.28 -3.01 0.37
N ASN A 58 -3.70 -4.20 -0.10
CA ASN A 58 -2.79 -5.28 -0.41
C ASN A 58 -2.22 -5.19 -1.84
N ILE A 59 -2.90 -4.50 -2.77
CA ILE A 59 -2.46 -4.41 -4.17
C ILE A 59 -1.51 -3.23 -4.38
N SER A 60 -0.33 -3.50 -4.95
CA SER A 60 0.69 -2.52 -5.33
C SER A 60 1.32 -2.84 -6.70
N THR A 61 2.23 -2.00 -7.16
CA THR A 61 2.99 -2.21 -8.41
C THR A 61 3.82 -3.48 -8.38
N GLU A 62 4.25 -3.92 -7.20
CA GLU A 62 5.00 -5.18 -7.03
C GLU A 62 4.15 -6.40 -7.43
N GLN A 63 2.86 -6.42 -7.08
CA GLN A 63 1.95 -7.49 -7.50
C GLN A 63 1.80 -7.50 -9.03
N PHE A 64 1.55 -6.32 -9.63
CA PHE A 64 1.32 -6.23 -11.08
C PHE A 64 2.55 -6.53 -11.94
N VAL A 65 3.74 -6.11 -11.53
CA VAL A 65 4.97 -6.30 -12.32
C VAL A 65 5.75 -7.52 -11.86
N GLY A 66 5.90 -7.69 -10.56
CA GLY A 66 6.67 -8.77 -9.94
C GLY A 66 5.97 -10.11 -10.03
N MET A 67 4.74 -10.23 -9.53
CA MET A 67 4.02 -11.52 -9.56
C MET A 67 3.66 -11.92 -10.99
N SER A 68 3.23 -10.99 -11.84
CA SER A 68 3.00 -11.30 -13.27
C SER A 68 4.28 -11.70 -13.98
N GLY A 69 5.42 -11.06 -13.69
CA GLY A 69 6.72 -11.47 -14.23
C GLY A 69 7.15 -12.86 -13.78
N SER A 70 6.90 -13.21 -12.51
CA SER A 70 7.17 -14.56 -11.99
C SER A 70 6.21 -15.60 -12.58
N SER A 71 4.94 -15.24 -12.80
CA SER A 71 3.95 -16.09 -13.46
C SER A 71 4.28 -16.35 -14.94
N ALA A 72 4.84 -15.36 -15.64
CA ALA A 72 5.30 -15.51 -17.02
C ALA A 72 6.53 -16.40 -17.17
N ASN A 73 7.25 -16.65 -16.06
CA ASN A 73 8.34 -17.61 -15.99
C ASN A 73 7.82 -19.04 -15.70
N TRP A 74 8.74 -19.95 -15.40
CA TRP A 74 8.44 -21.38 -15.16
C TRP A 74 7.44 -21.64 -14.01
N LEU A 75 7.23 -20.69 -13.11
CA LEU A 75 6.29 -20.82 -11.98
C LEU A 75 4.81 -20.81 -12.44
N GLY A 76 4.48 -20.17 -13.56
CA GLY A 76 3.12 -20.19 -14.10
C GLY A 76 2.06 -19.73 -13.10
N MET A 77 0.97 -20.50 -12.97
CA MET A 77 -0.09 -20.22 -11.99
C MET A 77 0.29 -20.57 -10.54
N ALA A 78 1.42 -21.24 -10.29
CA ALA A 78 1.79 -21.66 -8.94
C ALA A 78 1.97 -20.47 -7.98
N ILE A 79 2.35 -19.30 -8.51
CA ILE A 79 2.48 -18.09 -7.69
C ILE A 79 1.15 -17.58 -7.11
N ALA A 80 0.01 -17.91 -7.73
CA ALA A 80 -1.31 -17.58 -7.20
C ALA A 80 -1.59 -18.25 -5.84
N SER A 81 -0.83 -19.28 -5.48
CA SER A 81 -0.91 -19.93 -4.17
C SER A 81 -0.65 -18.96 -3.01
N TYR A 82 0.15 -17.90 -3.21
CA TYR A 82 0.35 -16.84 -2.20
C TYR A 82 -0.96 -16.16 -1.84
N GLU A 83 -1.75 -15.77 -2.85
CA GLU A 83 -3.04 -15.10 -2.68
C GLU A 83 -4.11 -16.05 -2.11
N TRP A 84 -4.15 -17.30 -2.57
CA TRP A 84 -5.11 -18.28 -2.08
C TRP A 84 -4.90 -18.61 -0.59
N MET A 85 -3.64 -18.77 -0.18
CA MET A 85 -3.29 -19.01 1.22
C MET A 85 -3.51 -17.76 2.09
N ALA A 86 -3.28 -16.57 1.54
CA ALA A 86 -3.58 -15.31 2.22
C ALA A 86 -5.08 -15.18 2.51
N ALA A 87 -5.96 -15.51 1.57
CA ALA A 87 -7.41 -15.48 1.76
C ALA A 87 -7.85 -16.37 2.93
N VAL A 88 -7.37 -17.61 3.00
CA VAL A 88 -7.67 -18.53 4.11
C VAL A 88 -7.16 -17.98 5.43
N THR A 89 -5.95 -17.42 5.44
CA THR A 89 -5.33 -16.85 6.63
C THR A 89 -6.10 -15.62 7.13
N LEU A 90 -6.58 -14.77 6.24
CA LEU A 90 -7.40 -13.60 6.57
C LEU A 90 -8.72 -13.99 7.25
N VAL A 91 -9.36 -15.09 6.83
CA VAL A 91 -10.54 -15.63 7.50
C VAL A 91 -10.20 -16.03 8.94
N VAL A 92 -9.10 -16.77 9.15
CA VAL A 92 -8.67 -17.18 10.50
C VAL A 92 -8.35 -15.95 11.36
N VAL A 93 -7.60 -14.98 10.83
CA VAL A 93 -7.27 -13.74 11.54
C VAL A 93 -8.53 -12.95 11.90
N GLY A 94 -9.48 -12.81 10.97
CA GLY A 94 -10.73 -12.09 11.17
C GLY A 94 -11.63 -12.69 12.25
N PHE A 95 -11.74 -14.02 12.32
CA PHE A 95 -12.62 -14.68 13.29
C PHE A 95 -11.95 -14.97 14.64
N TRP A 96 -10.64 -15.24 14.67
CA TRP A 96 -9.95 -15.60 15.92
C TRP A 96 -9.12 -14.47 16.53
N PHE A 97 -8.31 -13.78 15.74
CA PHE A 97 -7.36 -12.80 16.30
C PHE A 97 -8.01 -11.44 16.50
N LEU A 98 -8.74 -10.95 15.49
CA LEU A 98 -9.33 -9.62 15.50
C LEU A 98 -10.27 -9.37 16.70
N PRO A 99 -11.20 -10.29 17.07
CA PRO A 99 -12.08 -10.05 18.22
C PRO A 99 -11.33 -9.97 19.55
N ARG A 100 -10.17 -10.64 19.66
CA ARG A 100 -9.33 -10.62 20.87
C ARG A 100 -8.54 -9.32 20.97
N PHE A 101 -7.98 -8.83 19.87
CA PHE A 101 -7.26 -7.56 19.84
C PHE A 101 -8.17 -6.37 20.15
N LEU A 102 -9.36 -6.34 19.53
CA LEU A 102 -10.33 -5.27 19.78
C LEU A 102 -10.87 -5.28 21.21
N LYS A 103 -11.11 -6.46 21.81
CA LYS A 103 -11.51 -6.56 23.23
C LYS A 103 -10.43 -6.10 24.21
N ALA A 104 -9.16 -6.26 23.85
CA ALA A 104 -8.02 -5.80 24.64
C ALA A 104 -7.71 -4.30 24.43
N GLY A 105 -8.44 -3.61 23.55
CA GLY A 105 -8.18 -2.19 23.22
C GLY A 105 -6.86 -1.98 22.47
N LEU A 106 -6.35 -3.01 21.78
CA LEU A 106 -5.09 -2.96 21.04
C LEU A 106 -5.36 -2.64 19.57
N TYR A 107 -4.60 -1.69 19.02
CA TYR A 107 -4.80 -1.21 17.65
C TYR A 107 -3.65 -1.59 16.72
N THR A 108 -2.44 -1.82 17.24
CA THR A 108 -1.27 -2.17 16.42
C THR A 108 -0.58 -3.46 16.90
N ILE A 109 0.12 -4.15 15.99
CA ILE A 109 0.88 -5.36 16.33
C ILE A 109 2.04 -5.07 17.32
N PRO A 110 2.85 -4.00 17.17
CA PRO A 110 3.89 -3.69 18.14
C PRO A 110 3.34 -3.32 19.53
N GLU A 111 2.13 -2.76 19.58
CA GLU A 111 1.42 -2.50 20.83
C GLU A 111 0.99 -3.79 21.52
N PHE A 112 0.42 -4.76 20.76
CA PHE A 112 0.10 -6.09 21.28
C PHE A 112 1.32 -6.80 21.88
N LEU A 113 2.48 -6.73 21.22
CA LEU A 113 3.70 -7.36 21.72
C LEU A 113 4.23 -6.70 22.99
N GLN A 114 4.12 -5.38 23.12
CA GLN A 114 4.46 -4.72 24.38
C GLN A 114 3.49 -5.10 25.50
N TYR A 115 2.19 -5.16 25.21
CA TYR A 115 1.20 -5.55 26.21
C TYR A 115 1.41 -7.00 26.68
N ARG A 116 1.76 -7.91 25.76
CA ARG A 116 1.90 -9.34 26.07
C ARG A 116 3.26 -9.74 26.63
N PHE A 117 4.34 -9.08 26.24
CA PHE A 117 5.71 -9.45 26.60
C PHE A 117 6.46 -8.31 27.29
N ASP A 118 6.93 -7.31 26.53
CA ASP A 118 7.79 -6.21 27.01
C ASP A 118 8.00 -5.20 25.84
N GLY A 119 8.44 -3.97 26.13
CA GLY A 119 9.01 -3.05 25.14
C GLY A 119 10.17 -3.61 24.31
N VAL A 120 10.97 -4.57 24.82
CA VAL A 120 11.99 -5.29 24.04
C VAL A 120 11.34 -6.06 22.89
N ALA A 121 10.21 -6.73 23.12
CA ALA A 121 9.47 -7.44 22.06
C ALA A 121 8.89 -6.47 21.03
N ARG A 122 8.45 -5.28 21.47
CA ARG A 122 8.03 -4.20 20.56
C ARG A 122 9.18 -3.77 19.67
N LEU A 123 10.36 -3.49 20.22
CA LEU A 123 11.53 -3.06 19.45
C LEU A 123 12.03 -4.16 18.51
N ALA A 124 12.03 -5.40 18.98
CA ALA A 124 12.43 -6.57 18.18
C ALA A 124 11.55 -6.76 16.94
N MET A 125 10.29 -6.32 16.96
CA MET A 125 9.42 -6.34 15.79
C MET A 125 9.44 -5.03 14.99
N ALA A 126 9.49 -3.88 15.66
CA ALA A 126 9.46 -2.58 15.00
C ALA A 126 10.71 -2.32 14.15
N ILE A 127 11.91 -2.67 14.65
CA ILE A 127 13.17 -2.41 13.94
C ILE A 127 13.21 -3.18 12.61
N PRO A 128 13.03 -4.52 12.57
CA PRO A 128 13.02 -5.25 11.30
C PRO A 128 11.87 -4.83 10.38
N ALA A 129 10.70 -4.46 10.93
CA ALA A 129 9.58 -3.99 10.13
C ALA A 129 9.91 -2.68 9.39
N ILE A 130 10.52 -1.71 10.07
CA ILE A 130 10.95 -0.45 9.45
C ILE A 130 12.05 -0.71 8.41
N VAL A 131 13.03 -1.56 8.73
CA VAL A 131 14.09 -1.93 7.78
C VAL A 131 13.49 -2.57 6.53
N THR A 132 12.55 -3.49 6.68
CA THR A 132 11.88 -4.14 5.54
C THR A 132 11.07 -3.15 4.73
N LEU A 133 10.33 -2.26 5.39
CA LEU A 133 9.52 -1.24 4.72
C LEU A 133 10.39 -0.33 3.84
N VAL A 134 11.53 0.14 4.36
CA VAL A 134 12.43 1.06 3.66
C VAL A 134 13.23 0.34 2.58
N PHE A 135 13.91 -0.75 2.91
CA PHE A 135 14.87 -1.37 2.00
C PHE A 135 14.24 -2.35 1.02
N VAL A 136 13.14 -3.01 1.38
CA VAL A 136 12.50 -4.03 0.55
C VAL A 136 11.25 -3.46 -0.11
N THR A 137 10.23 -3.08 0.65
CA THR A 137 8.94 -2.68 0.09
C THR A 137 9.05 -1.42 -0.76
N THR A 138 9.67 -0.36 -0.21
CA THR A 138 9.81 0.92 -0.94
C THR A 138 10.69 0.76 -2.18
N SER A 139 11.83 0.07 -2.07
CA SER A 139 12.71 -0.21 -3.21
C SER A 139 12.00 -1.05 -4.29
N SER A 140 11.23 -2.07 -3.89
CA SER A 140 10.49 -2.95 -4.82
C SER A 140 9.42 -2.17 -5.59
N VAL A 141 8.66 -1.31 -4.92
CA VAL A 141 7.63 -0.46 -5.54
C VAL A 141 8.25 0.54 -6.53
N ILE A 142 9.33 1.23 -6.16
CA ILE A 142 10.01 2.17 -7.05
C ILE A 142 10.59 1.44 -8.27
N PHE A 143 11.29 0.31 -8.06
CA PHE A 143 11.89 -0.46 -9.13
C PHE A 143 10.86 -1.06 -10.09
N SER A 144 9.81 -1.69 -9.54
CA SER A 144 8.73 -2.30 -10.35
C SER A 144 8.00 -1.25 -11.19
N GLY A 145 7.66 -0.10 -10.59
CA GLY A 145 7.05 1.02 -11.31
C GLY A 145 7.95 1.57 -12.41
N ALA A 146 9.23 1.82 -12.10
CA ALA A 146 10.21 2.32 -13.08
C ALA A 146 10.42 1.34 -14.25
N LYS A 147 10.51 0.03 -13.95
CA LYS A 147 10.68 -1.03 -14.95
C LYS A 147 9.52 -1.10 -15.93
N PHE A 148 8.28 -0.97 -15.43
CA PHE A 148 7.11 -0.94 -16.29
C PHE A 148 7.15 0.23 -17.27
N VAL A 149 7.45 1.44 -16.77
CA VAL A 149 7.52 2.66 -17.58
C VAL A 149 8.66 2.58 -18.61
N SER A 150 9.83 2.09 -18.20
CA SER A 150 11.01 2.03 -19.07
C SER A 150 10.83 1.07 -20.25
N GLU A 151 10.20 -0.09 -19.99
CA GLU A 151 9.95 -1.08 -21.03
C GLU A 151 8.83 -0.63 -21.98
N TYR A 152 7.77 -0.02 -21.45
CA TYR A 152 6.64 0.45 -22.24
C TYR A 152 6.99 1.65 -23.13
N TYR A 153 7.78 2.61 -22.63
CA TYR A 153 8.22 3.80 -23.37
C TYR A 153 9.64 3.69 -23.90
N ASN A 154 9.99 2.54 -24.47
CA ASN A 154 11.32 2.24 -25.00
C ASN A 154 11.82 3.22 -26.11
N THR A 155 10.91 3.95 -26.77
CA THR A 155 11.22 4.91 -27.83
C THR A 155 11.62 6.29 -27.32
N VAL A 156 11.39 6.61 -26.03
CA VAL A 156 11.72 7.91 -25.46
C VAL A 156 13.00 7.77 -24.62
N PRO A 157 14.13 8.42 -25.01
CA PRO A 157 15.43 8.19 -24.37
C PRO A 157 15.47 8.42 -22.86
N VAL A 158 14.70 9.40 -22.37
CA VAL A 158 14.62 9.71 -20.93
C VAL A 158 13.81 8.65 -20.17
N LEU A 159 12.69 8.20 -20.74
CA LEU A 159 11.80 7.23 -20.09
C LEU A 159 12.34 5.80 -20.15
N ASN A 160 13.10 5.46 -21.19
CA ASN A 160 13.76 4.16 -21.33
C ASN A 160 14.83 3.92 -20.24
N ASN A 161 15.46 4.98 -19.72
CA ASN A 161 16.50 4.82 -18.70
C ASN A 161 15.89 4.50 -17.32
N LEU A 162 16.01 3.23 -16.92
CA LEU A 162 15.53 2.71 -15.64
C LEU A 162 16.02 3.53 -14.45
N THR A 163 17.31 3.89 -14.42
CA THR A 163 17.90 4.66 -13.31
C THR A 163 17.29 6.05 -13.23
N ALA A 164 17.09 6.71 -14.37
CA ALA A 164 16.44 8.02 -14.42
C ALA A 164 14.99 7.96 -13.92
N MET A 165 14.25 6.91 -14.28
CA MET A 165 12.88 6.69 -13.82
C MET A 165 12.78 6.38 -12.34
N CYS A 166 13.70 5.59 -11.78
CA CYS A 166 13.77 5.36 -10.33
C CYS A 166 13.97 6.68 -9.57
N TRP A 167 14.90 7.54 -10.02
CA TRP A 167 15.11 8.85 -9.41
C TRP A 167 13.90 9.77 -9.56
N LEU A 168 13.24 9.77 -10.72
CA LEU A 168 12.04 10.56 -10.95
C LEU A 168 10.92 10.18 -9.97
N ILE A 169 10.62 8.89 -9.84
CA ILE A 169 9.59 8.38 -8.91
C ILE A 169 9.98 8.70 -7.46
N ALA A 170 11.25 8.53 -7.09
CA ALA A 170 11.74 8.84 -5.75
C ALA A 170 11.60 10.33 -5.40
N ILE A 171 11.91 11.24 -6.34
CA ILE A 171 11.75 12.68 -6.13
C ILE A 171 10.28 13.05 -5.99
N ILE A 172 9.40 12.51 -6.84
CA ILE A 172 7.95 12.76 -6.74
C ILE A 172 7.41 12.27 -5.39
N ALA A 173 7.82 11.07 -4.96
CA ALA A 173 7.45 10.54 -3.65
C ALA A 173 7.98 11.40 -2.50
N ALA A 174 9.21 11.93 -2.59
CA ALA A 174 9.75 12.85 -1.61
C ALA A 174 8.95 14.16 -1.55
N VAL A 175 8.61 14.75 -2.70
CA VAL A 175 7.77 15.97 -2.78
C VAL A 175 6.36 15.74 -2.25
N TYR A 176 5.82 14.52 -2.34
CA TYR A 176 4.53 14.22 -1.72
C TYR A 176 4.59 14.16 -0.19
N VAL A 177 5.75 13.77 0.37
CA VAL A 177 5.95 13.64 1.82
C VAL A 177 6.29 14.98 2.49
N PHE A 178 6.96 15.89 1.77
CA PHE A 178 7.39 17.21 2.26
C PHE A 178 6.45 18.34 1.80
#